data_AF-A0A2E6ZYZ6-F1
#
_entry.id   AF-A0A2E6ZYZ6-F1
#
_cell.length_a   1.000
_cell.length_b   1.000
_cell.length_c   1.000
_cell.angle_alpha   90.00
_cell.angle_beta   90.00
_cell.angle_gamma   90.00
#
_symmetry.space_group_name_H-M   'P 1'
#
loop_
_entity.id
_entity.type
_entity.pdbx_description
1 polymer ?
#
loop_
_entity_poly.entity_id
_entity_poly.type
_entity_poly.pdbx_seq_one_letter_code
_entity_poly.pdbx_strand_id
1 'polypeptide(L)'
;MVVMVLAGAGGATSQSGPETEARRALDRFIERWNTGDDVQLREAMHFPFATVAGGGVVTVAYEPGDFRAGFDGLRENEGWSRSTFDFDSFSVLRSSPEKVHLEISYSRLRSDNTVYRQSRVFYIVTREDGRWAVKLRAPARPLQPLSDAERDEIVSEARGAILQFFTAFNAGDADAAVEMLHHPHLFLTPPSALTSTGGFRVAVSEKDGPRPDFDAMRQTEGWHMSSFDSLEATSVTRDKVHFQITFTRWRPDGTRYWTVPALWIVTRADGHWAVQVRSLFPATYDDR
;
A
#
# COMPACT_ATOMS: atom_id res chain seq x y z
N MET A 1 -11.32 -43.90 44.75
CA MET A 1 -10.61 -44.09 43.47
C MET A 1 -10.69 -42.76 42.73
N VAL A 2 -9.57 -42.03 42.67
CA VAL A 2 -9.51 -40.65 42.17
C VAL A 2 -9.47 -40.70 40.64
N VAL A 3 -10.43 -40.07 39.98
CA VAL A 3 -10.45 -39.90 38.52
C VAL A 3 -9.52 -38.74 38.19
N MET A 4 -8.36 -39.07 37.64
CA MET A 4 -7.38 -38.12 37.12
C MET A 4 -7.85 -37.68 35.73
N VAL A 5 -8.36 -36.45 35.62
CA VAL A 5 -8.66 -35.82 34.33
C VAL A 5 -7.34 -35.35 33.74
N LEU A 6 -6.82 -36.09 32.77
CA LEU A 6 -5.72 -35.64 31.92
C LEU A 6 -6.24 -34.52 31.04
N ALA A 7 -5.78 -33.30 31.32
CA ALA A 7 -6.00 -32.14 30.47
C ALA A 7 -5.38 -32.42 29.10
N GLY A 8 -6.23 -32.48 28.07
CA GLY A 8 -5.80 -32.52 26.68
C GLY A 8 -5.02 -31.25 26.37
N ALA A 9 -3.80 -31.44 25.86
CA ALA A 9 -2.97 -30.37 25.32
C ALA A 9 -3.78 -29.60 24.26
N GLY A 10 -4.14 -28.36 24.57
CA GLY A 10 -4.68 -27.42 23.59
C GLY A 10 -3.65 -27.22 22.49
N GLY A 11 -4.02 -27.61 21.27
CA GLY A 11 -3.17 -27.56 20.09
C GLY A 11 -2.65 -26.15 19.84
N ALA A 12 -1.35 -26.06 19.56
CA ALA A 12 -0.72 -24.90 18.96
C ALA A 12 -1.34 -24.66 17.57
N THR A 13 -2.22 -23.68 17.46
CA THR A 13 -2.80 -23.24 16.20
C THR A 13 -1.82 -22.31 15.46
N SER A 14 -1.19 -22.87 14.42
CA SER A 14 -0.44 -22.30 13.28
C SER A 14 0.59 -21.17 13.49
N GLN A 15 1.88 -21.51 13.42
CA GLN A 15 3.03 -20.58 13.29
C GLN A 15 3.21 -19.97 11.88
N SER A 16 2.20 -20.06 11.00
CA SER A 16 2.30 -19.67 9.59
C SER A 16 1.02 -18.98 9.14
N GLY A 17 1.08 -17.66 8.97
CA GLY A 17 0.02 -16.82 8.41
C GLY A 17 0.64 -15.67 7.63
N PRO A 18 -0.11 -15.02 6.71
CA PRO A 18 0.41 -13.93 5.87
C PRO A 18 1.13 -12.83 6.65
N GLU A 19 0.60 -12.47 7.82
CA GLU A 19 1.13 -11.41 8.69
C GLU A 19 2.49 -11.80 9.29
N THR A 20 2.61 -13.04 9.78
CA THR A 20 3.87 -13.60 10.28
C THR A 20 4.92 -13.67 9.17
N GLU A 21 4.53 -14.10 7.97
CA GLU A 21 5.45 -14.17 6.82
C GLU A 21 5.86 -12.79 6.32
N ALA A 22 4.95 -11.81 6.35
CA ALA A 22 5.25 -10.42 6.04
C ALA A 22 6.23 -9.81 7.07
N ARG A 23 6.05 -10.12 8.35
CA ARG A 23 7.01 -9.74 9.41
C ARG A 23 8.39 -10.34 9.14
N ARG A 24 8.48 -11.64 8.84
CA ARG A 24 9.74 -12.32 8.47
C ARG A 24 10.38 -11.71 7.22
N ALA A 25 9.58 -11.27 6.25
CA ALA A 25 10.08 -10.58 5.07
C ALA A 25 10.69 -9.21 5.42
N LEU A 26 10.11 -8.47 6.37
CA LEU A 26 10.71 -7.23 6.88
C LEU A 26 11.95 -7.47 7.72
N ASP A 27 11.99 -8.54 8.53
CA ASP A 27 13.20 -8.98 9.25
C ASP A 27 14.35 -9.17 8.25
N ARG A 28 14.13 -9.94 7.18
CA ARG A 28 15.11 -10.11 6.08
C ARG A 28 15.44 -8.78 5.41
N PHE A 29 14.45 -7.94 5.14
CA PHE A 29 14.66 -6.65 4.47
C PHE A 29 15.59 -5.74 5.26
N ILE A 30 15.39 -5.60 6.58
CA ILE A 30 16.25 -4.73 7.41
C ILE A 30 17.64 -5.33 7.63
N GLU A 31 17.75 -6.67 7.71
CA GLU A 31 19.04 -7.36 7.72
C GLU A 31 19.82 -7.06 6.45
N ARG A 32 19.21 -7.27 5.27
CA ARG A 32 19.84 -6.96 3.97
C ARG A 32 20.14 -5.47 3.80
N TRP A 33 19.25 -4.57 4.26
CA TRP A 33 19.49 -3.13 4.25
C TRP A 33 20.77 -2.75 5.01
N ASN A 34 21.00 -3.36 6.17
CA ASN A 34 22.16 -3.08 7.02
C ASN A 34 23.49 -3.64 6.47
N THR A 35 23.46 -4.43 5.39
CA THR A 35 24.68 -4.80 4.66
C THR A 35 25.27 -3.61 3.89
N GLY A 36 24.45 -2.57 3.62
CA GLY A 36 24.86 -1.43 2.79
C GLY A 36 25.11 -1.81 1.31
N ASP A 37 24.59 -2.96 0.88
CA ASP A 37 24.80 -3.53 -0.46
C ASP A 37 23.45 -3.65 -1.19
N ASP A 38 23.32 -2.96 -2.31
CA ASP A 38 22.09 -2.98 -3.11
C ASP A 38 21.81 -4.37 -3.71
N VAL A 39 22.83 -5.16 -4.06
CA VAL A 39 22.65 -6.52 -4.60
C VAL A 39 21.95 -7.39 -3.56
N GLN A 40 22.44 -7.37 -2.32
CA GLN A 40 21.86 -8.11 -1.22
C GLN A 40 20.46 -7.59 -0.83
N LEU A 41 20.26 -6.27 -0.85
CA LEU A 41 18.95 -5.68 -0.56
C LEU A 41 17.87 -6.10 -1.56
N ARG A 42 18.20 -6.20 -2.86
CA ARG A 42 17.25 -6.60 -3.91
C ARG A 42 16.69 -8.02 -3.70
N GLU A 43 17.41 -8.91 -3.02
CA GLU A 43 16.92 -10.27 -2.69
C GLU A 43 15.70 -10.24 -1.74
N ALA A 44 15.55 -9.18 -0.95
CA ALA A 44 14.43 -8.98 -0.03
C ALA A 44 13.25 -8.21 -0.68
N MET A 45 13.28 -8.03 -1.99
CA MET A 45 12.31 -7.25 -2.75
C MET A 45 11.63 -8.09 -3.84
N HIS A 46 10.45 -7.64 -4.27
CA HIS A 46 9.79 -8.07 -5.49
C HIS A 46 9.87 -6.95 -6.52
N PHE A 47 10.09 -7.33 -7.78
CA PHE A 47 10.15 -6.39 -8.91
C PHE A 47 8.94 -6.60 -9.82
N PRO A 48 8.38 -5.54 -10.43
CA PRO A 48 8.71 -4.13 -10.23
C PRO A 48 8.50 -3.67 -8.78
N PHE A 49 9.42 -2.85 -8.27
CA PHE A 49 9.39 -2.29 -6.92
C PHE A 49 9.13 -0.79 -6.96
N ALA A 50 8.30 -0.26 -6.06
CA ALA A 50 8.03 1.17 -6.00
C ALA A 50 8.32 1.82 -4.65
N THR A 51 8.80 3.06 -4.69
CA THR A 51 8.83 3.97 -3.54
C THR A 51 7.91 5.17 -3.80
N VAL A 52 7.02 5.45 -2.84
CA VAL A 52 6.10 6.60 -2.88
C VAL A 52 6.49 7.58 -1.77
N ALA A 53 7.33 8.56 -2.11
CA ALA A 53 7.88 9.49 -1.13
C ALA A 53 6.83 10.46 -0.59
N GLY A 54 5.84 10.83 -1.42
CA GLY A 54 4.91 11.94 -1.18
C GLY A 54 5.19 13.07 -2.17
N GLY A 55 4.34 14.09 -2.22
CA GLY A 55 4.59 15.21 -3.12
C GLY A 55 4.45 14.89 -4.61
N GLY A 56 3.76 13.81 -4.97
CA GLY A 56 3.74 13.25 -6.34
C GLY A 56 4.97 12.42 -6.72
N VAL A 57 6.00 12.35 -5.86
CA VAL A 57 7.25 11.66 -6.19
C VAL A 57 7.09 10.15 -6.01
N VAL A 58 7.17 9.44 -7.15
CA VAL A 58 7.17 7.98 -7.24
C VAL A 58 8.37 7.52 -8.05
N THR A 59 9.15 6.60 -7.50
CA THR A 59 10.22 5.91 -8.23
C THR A 59 9.85 4.44 -8.40
N VAL A 60 9.99 3.93 -9.62
CA VAL A 60 9.75 2.53 -9.95
C VAL A 60 11.04 1.91 -10.48
N ALA A 61 11.46 0.80 -9.87
CA ALA A 61 12.49 -0.08 -10.40
C ALA A 61 11.78 -1.25 -11.09
N TYR A 62 11.89 -1.37 -12.41
CA TYR A 62 11.22 -2.44 -13.15
C TYR A 62 11.97 -3.76 -13.00
N GLU A 63 13.29 -3.67 -12.96
CA GLU A 63 14.21 -4.79 -12.77
C GLU A 63 15.09 -4.57 -11.53
N PRO A 64 15.69 -5.64 -10.97
CA PRO A 64 16.63 -5.51 -9.86
C PRO A 64 17.75 -4.50 -10.14
N GLY A 65 18.25 -4.47 -11.38
CA GLY A 65 19.32 -3.59 -11.83
C GLY A 65 19.01 -2.10 -11.77
N ASP A 66 17.74 -1.70 -11.67
CA ASP A 66 17.30 -0.31 -11.63
C ASP A 66 17.34 0.29 -10.21
N PHE A 67 17.24 -0.57 -9.19
CA PHE A 67 17.09 -0.10 -7.81
C PHE A 67 18.43 0.26 -7.16
N ARG A 68 18.49 1.45 -6.56
CA ARG A 68 19.58 1.88 -5.68
C ARG A 68 19.00 2.47 -4.40
N ALA A 69 19.49 2.04 -3.24
CA ALA A 69 19.12 2.65 -1.96
C ALA A 69 19.90 3.94 -1.67
N GLY A 70 21.07 4.12 -2.30
CA GLY A 70 21.92 5.29 -2.12
C GLY A 70 22.77 5.25 -0.85
N PHE A 71 23.27 4.07 -0.47
CA PHE A 71 24.02 3.86 0.78
C PHE A 71 25.28 4.74 0.92
N ASP A 72 25.94 5.09 -0.18
CA ASP A 72 27.11 5.98 -0.15
C ASP A 72 26.70 7.38 0.31
N GLY A 73 25.63 7.93 -0.26
CA GLY A 73 25.07 9.20 0.19
C GLY A 73 24.57 9.16 1.64
N LEU A 74 24.00 8.04 2.09
CA LEU A 74 23.61 7.85 3.49
C LEU A 74 24.83 7.89 4.43
N ARG A 75 25.94 7.26 4.04
CA ARG A 75 27.17 7.22 4.83
C ARG A 75 27.87 8.57 4.86
N GLU A 76 28.12 9.14 3.69
CA GLU A 76 28.91 10.36 3.52
C GLU A 76 28.19 11.60 4.04
N ASN A 77 26.88 11.73 3.78
CA ASN A 77 26.15 12.96 4.10
C ASN A 77 25.37 12.89 5.42
N GLU A 78 24.91 11.70 5.83
CA GLU A 78 24.09 11.55 7.04
C GLU A 78 24.83 10.85 8.19
N GLY A 79 26.00 10.24 7.92
CA GLY A 79 26.75 9.44 8.89
C GLY A 79 26.08 8.10 9.20
N TRP A 80 25.28 7.57 8.27
CA TRP A 80 24.57 6.30 8.46
C TRP A 80 25.54 5.14 8.70
N SER A 81 25.26 4.34 9.73
CA SER A 81 25.95 3.08 10.00
C SER A 81 24.99 1.90 10.02
N ARG A 82 23.78 2.07 10.58
CA ARG A 82 22.74 1.04 10.56
C ARG A 82 21.35 1.64 10.70
N SER A 83 20.34 0.83 10.42
CA SER A 83 18.95 1.11 10.68
C SER A 83 18.31 0.03 11.54
N THR A 84 17.29 0.38 12.30
CA THR A 84 16.47 -0.57 13.05
C THR A 84 15.01 -0.38 12.72
N PHE A 85 14.27 -1.47 12.79
CA PHE A 85 12.82 -1.43 12.92
C PHE A 85 12.42 -1.54 14.39
N ASP A 86 11.40 -0.79 14.76
CA ASP A 86 10.71 -0.92 16.03
C ASP A 86 9.50 -1.85 15.81
N PHE A 87 9.68 -3.14 16.10
CA PHE A 87 8.64 -4.14 15.90
C PHE A 87 7.49 -4.05 16.91
N ASP A 88 7.63 -3.28 17.99
CA ASP A 88 6.49 -2.98 18.88
C ASP A 88 5.51 -2.02 18.18
N SER A 89 6.00 -1.24 17.19
CA SER A 89 5.18 -0.40 16.32
C SER A 89 4.70 -1.09 15.03
N PHE A 90 4.95 -2.40 14.86
CA PHE A 90 4.49 -3.16 13.71
C PHE A 90 2.95 -3.25 13.73
N SER A 91 2.30 -2.58 12.79
CA SER A 91 0.85 -2.54 12.69
C SER A 91 0.40 -3.07 11.33
N VAL A 92 -0.29 -4.21 11.34
CA VAL A 92 -0.97 -4.72 10.14
C VAL A 92 -2.22 -3.89 9.93
N LEU A 93 -2.27 -3.19 8.80
CA LEU A 93 -3.43 -2.42 8.39
C LEU A 93 -4.46 -3.34 7.73
N ARG A 94 -4.02 -4.21 6.83
CA ARG A 94 -4.86 -5.18 6.11
C ARG A 94 -4.06 -6.39 5.66
N SER A 95 -4.71 -7.54 5.60
CA SER A 95 -4.10 -8.82 5.27
C SER A 95 -4.98 -9.65 4.34
N SER A 96 -4.33 -10.47 3.51
CA SER A 96 -4.91 -11.48 2.63
C SER A 96 -3.88 -12.59 2.40
N PRO A 97 -4.26 -13.74 1.81
CA PRO A 97 -3.34 -14.86 1.62
C PRO A 97 -2.02 -14.51 0.92
N GLU A 98 -2.05 -13.53 0.00
CA GLU A 98 -0.89 -13.21 -0.86
C GLU A 98 -0.39 -11.76 -0.71
N LYS A 99 -1.00 -10.95 0.17
CA LYS A 99 -0.63 -9.54 0.35
C LYS A 99 -0.96 -9.00 1.73
N VAL A 100 -0.01 -8.29 2.33
CA VAL A 100 -0.14 -7.60 3.61
C VAL A 100 0.25 -6.13 3.45
N HIS A 101 -0.63 -5.25 3.95
CA HIS A 101 -0.39 -3.83 4.12
C HIS A 101 -0.06 -3.57 5.59
N LEU A 102 1.04 -2.91 5.88
CA LEU A 102 1.49 -2.67 7.25
C LEU A 102 2.24 -1.35 7.37
N GLU A 103 2.30 -0.80 8.58
CA GLU A 103 3.15 0.33 8.96
C GLU A 103 4.13 -0.11 10.06
N ILE A 104 5.34 0.45 10.05
CA ILE A 104 6.34 0.25 11.11
C ILE A 104 7.23 1.48 11.27
N SER A 105 7.64 1.77 12.50
CA SER A 105 8.63 2.81 12.80
C SER A 105 10.06 2.30 12.59
N TYR A 106 10.94 3.19 12.13
CA TYR A 106 12.35 2.89 11.95
C TYR A 106 13.24 3.99 12.49
N SER A 107 14.46 3.63 12.87
CA SER A 107 15.52 4.56 13.24
C SER A 107 16.72 4.41 12.31
N ARG A 108 17.42 5.52 12.04
CA ARG A 108 18.76 5.51 11.45
C ARG A 108 19.77 5.94 12.50
N LEU A 109 20.87 5.19 12.57
CA LEU A 109 21.88 5.33 13.59
C LEU A 109 23.25 5.57 12.96
N ARG A 110 24.05 6.37 13.65
CA ARG A 110 25.49 6.52 13.38
C ARG A 110 26.27 5.38 14.03
N SER A 111 27.57 5.31 13.75
CA SER A 111 28.47 4.25 14.24
C SER A 111 28.62 4.22 15.77
N ASP A 112 28.40 5.36 16.44
CA ASP A 112 28.37 5.51 17.89
C ASP A 112 26.99 5.15 18.50
N ASN A 113 26.07 4.59 17.71
CA ASN A 113 24.67 4.33 18.02
C ASN A 113 23.80 5.57 18.27
N THR A 114 24.28 6.78 17.96
CA THR A 114 23.42 7.98 17.99
C THR A 114 22.32 7.87 16.94
N VAL A 115 21.06 7.91 17.38
CA VAL A 115 19.91 8.00 16.48
C VAL A 115 19.83 9.42 15.92
N TYR A 116 19.95 9.55 14.60
CA TYR A 116 19.87 10.86 13.93
C TYR A 116 18.57 11.06 13.14
N ARG A 117 17.80 9.98 12.93
CA ARG A 117 16.50 10.04 12.25
C ARG A 117 15.58 8.97 12.81
N GLN A 118 14.33 9.35 13.06
CA GLN A 118 13.22 8.43 13.31
C GLN A 118 12.03 8.82 12.44
N SER A 119 11.34 7.83 11.89
CA SER A 119 10.11 8.04 11.12
C SER A 119 9.34 6.71 10.99
N ARG A 120 8.26 6.72 10.23
CA ARG A 120 7.45 5.55 9.89
C ARG A 120 7.54 5.24 8.41
N VAL A 121 7.28 3.99 8.07
CA VAL A 121 7.17 3.55 6.69
C VAL A 121 6.01 2.59 6.55
N PHE A 122 5.17 2.87 5.57
CA PHE A 122 4.16 1.94 5.11
C PHE A 122 4.79 0.98 4.09
N TYR A 123 4.51 -0.30 4.21
CA TYR A 123 4.93 -1.33 3.27
C TYR A 123 3.73 -2.09 2.72
N ILE A 124 3.82 -2.43 1.43
CA ILE A 124 3.08 -3.55 0.85
C ILE A 124 4.06 -4.70 0.69
N VAL A 125 3.80 -5.77 1.41
CA VAL A 125 4.53 -7.04 1.29
C VAL A 125 3.63 -8.02 0.55
N THR A 126 4.17 -8.68 -0.46
CA THR A 126 3.41 -9.62 -1.30
C THR A 126 4.08 -10.98 -1.33
N ARG A 127 3.27 -12.00 -1.57
CA ARG A 127 3.72 -13.34 -1.91
C ARG A 127 3.63 -13.49 -3.42
N GLU A 128 4.78 -13.70 -4.04
CA GLU A 128 4.90 -13.94 -5.48
C GLU A 128 5.82 -15.16 -5.64
N ASP A 129 5.42 -16.13 -6.47
CA ASP A 129 6.14 -17.40 -6.68
C ASP A 129 6.52 -18.11 -5.37
N GLY A 130 5.60 -18.08 -4.40
CA GLY A 130 5.78 -18.70 -3.08
C GLY A 130 6.68 -17.91 -2.11
N ARG A 131 7.28 -16.79 -2.52
CA ARG A 131 8.20 -15.98 -1.71
C ARG A 131 7.53 -14.69 -1.22
N TRP A 132 7.66 -14.41 0.08
CA TRP A 132 7.27 -13.13 0.67
C TRP A 132 8.42 -12.11 0.61
N ALA A 133 8.17 -10.97 -0.01
CA ALA A 133 9.13 -9.87 -0.12
C ALA A 133 8.43 -8.50 -0.28
N VAL A 134 9.18 -7.42 -0.10
CA VAL A 134 8.64 -6.05 -0.18
C VAL A 134 8.39 -5.67 -1.64
N LYS A 135 7.18 -5.22 -1.98
CA LYS A 135 6.79 -4.77 -3.33
C LYS A 135 6.73 -3.24 -3.44
N LEU A 136 6.25 -2.60 -2.38
CA LEU A 136 6.12 -1.15 -2.32
C LEU A 136 6.47 -0.64 -0.93
N ARG A 137 7.12 0.52 -0.88
CA ARG A 137 7.29 1.29 0.34
C ARG A 137 6.81 2.72 0.17
N ALA A 138 6.19 3.28 1.20
CA ALA A 138 5.82 4.67 1.28
C ALA A 138 6.31 5.24 2.62
N PRO A 139 7.55 5.76 2.66
CA PRO A 139 8.08 6.37 3.88
C PRO A 139 7.29 7.64 4.22
N ALA A 140 7.03 7.88 5.50
CA ALA A 140 6.62 9.19 5.96
C ALA A 140 7.85 10.12 6.00
N ARG A 141 7.64 11.43 5.80
CA ARG A 141 8.70 12.41 6.11
C ARG A 141 8.94 12.44 7.63
N PRO A 142 10.10 12.94 8.11
CA PRO A 142 10.36 13.08 9.54
C PRO A 142 9.20 13.78 10.25
N LEU A 143 8.84 13.24 11.41
CA LEU A 143 7.64 13.60 12.18
C LEU A 143 7.79 15.01 12.78
N GLN A 144 7.45 16.04 12.02
CA GLN A 144 6.93 17.24 12.64
C GLN A 144 5.45 16.99 12.93
N PRO A 145 4.99 17.10 14.19
CA PRO A 145 3.59 16.90 14.50
C PRO A 145 2.74 17.93 13.76
N LEU A 146 1.65 17.46 13.16
CA LEU A 146 0.58 18.31 12.63
C LEU A 146 -0.29 18.74 13.81
N SER A 147 -0.83 19.96 13.76
CA SER A 147 -1.97 20.30 14.62
C SER A 147 -3.22 19.54 14.16
N ASP A 148 -4.20 19.35 15.04
CA ASP A 148 -5.47 18.70 14.67
C ASP A 148 -6.17 19.43 13.52
N ALA A 149 -6.18 20.76 13.55
CA ALA A 149 -6.75 21.58 12.49
C ALA A 149 -6.02 21.41 11.14
N GLU A 150 -4.68 21.43 11.15
CA GLU A 150 -3.88 21.20 9.94
C GLU A 150 -4.12 19.80 9.38
N ARG A 151 -4.19 18.80 10.27
CA ARG A 151 -4.48 17.41 9.90
C ARG A 151 -5.85 17.28 9.24
N ASP A 152 -6.88 17.90 9.81
CA ASP A 152 -8.25 17.83 9.31
C ASP A 152 -8.41 18.52 7.95
N GLU A 153 -7.74 19.66 7.74
CA GLU A 153 -7.70 20.34 6.45
C GLU A 153 -7.07 19.45 5.37
N ILE A 154 -5.89 18.89 5.64
CA ILE A 154 -5.18 17.98 4.72
C ILE A 154 -6.06 16.76 4.37
N VAL A 155 -6.69 16.15 5.38
CA VAL A 155 -7.56 14.98 5.17
C VAL A 155 -8.79 15.36 4.34
N SER A 156 -9.38 16.52 4.58
CA SER A 156 -10.53 17.03 3.83
C SER A 156 -10.19 17.23 2.35
N GLU A 157 -9.08 17.93 2.05
CA GLU A 157 -8.62 18.16 0.69
C GLU A 157 -8.33 16.84 -0.05
N ALA A 158 -7.57 15.93 0.57
CA ALA A 158 -7.23 14.64 -0.02
C ALA A 158 -8.46 13.74 -0.21
N ARG A 159 -9.43 13.79 0.72
CA ARG A 159 -10.73 13.13 0.58
C ARG A 159 -11.51 13.70 -0.61
N GLY A 160 -11.44 15.02 -0.83
CA GLY A 160 -12.04 15.69 -1.98
C GLY A 160 -11.62 15.08 -3.32
N ALA A 161 -10.33 14.76 -3.49
CA ALA A 161 -9.83 14.10 -4.70
C ALA A 161 -10.46 12.72 -4.94
N ILE A 162 -10.67 11.93 -3.88
CA ILE A 162 -11.35 10.62 -3.97
C ILE A 162 -12.82 10.81 -4.34
N LEU A 163 -13.50 11.80 -3.76
CA LEU A 163 -14.90 12.10 -4.09
C LEU A 163 -15.04 12.49 -5.56
N GLN A 164 -14.17 13.37 -6.07
CA GLN A 164 -14.16 13.78 -7.48
C GLN A 164 -13.91 12.59 -8.41
N PHE A 165 -12.97 11.70 -8.06
CA PHE A 165 -12.77 10.45 -8.80
C PHE A 165 -14.06 9.62 -8.90
N PHE A 166 -14.78 9.41 -7.78
CA PHE A 166 -16.03 8.64 -7.78
C PHE A 166 -17.17 9.36 -8.52
N THR A 167 -17.22 10.70 -8.48
CA THR A 167 -18.16 11.49 -9.27
C THR A 167 -17.93 11.27 -10.76
N ALA A 168 -16.69 11.40 -11.25
CA ALA A 168 -16.35 11.14 -12.64
C ALA A 168 -16.63 9.68 -13.05
N PHE A 169 -16.25 8.74 -12.19
CA PHE A 169 -16.49 7.31 -12.41
C PHE A 169 -17.99 6.99 -12.55
N ASN A 170 -18.83 7.54 -11.68
CA ASN A 170 -20.29 7.32 -11.73
C ASN A 170 -20.97 8.09 -12.87
N ALA A 171 -20.36 9.15 -13.39
CA ALA A 171 -20.81 9.80 -14.62
C ALA A 171 -20.47 8.97 -15.88
N GLY A 172 -19.69 7.90 -15.75
CA GLY A 172 -19.18 7.13 -16.89
C GLY A 172 -18.11 7.87 -17.68
N ASP A 173 -17.46 8.87 -17.07
CA ASP A 173 -16.43 9.68 -17.69
C ASP A 173 -15.04 9.13 -17.34
N ALA A 174 -14.48 8.36 -18.29
CA ALA A 174 -13.19 7.71 -18.08
C ALA A 174 -12.02 8.71 -18.10
N ASP A 175 -12.13 9.79 -18.88
CA ASP A 175 -11.10 10.82 -18.97
C ASP A 175 -11.05 11.64 -17.68
N ALA A 176 -12.19 12.13 -17.20
CA ALA A 176 -12.25 12.84 -15.93
C ALA A 176 -11.82 11.96 -14.74
N ALA A 177 -12.08 10.65 -14.78
CA ALA A 177 -11.58 9.73 -13.76
C ALA A 177 -10.06 9.57 -13.80
N VAL A 178 -9.46 9.60 -15.00
CA VAL A 178 -7.99 9.55 -15.18
C VAL A 178 -7.34 10.86 -14.74
N GLU A 179 -7.95 12.01 -14.97
CA GLU A 179 -7.47 13.32 -14.49
C GLU A 179 -7.35 13.39 -12.95
N MET A 180 -8.13 12.56 -12.23
CA MET A 180 -8.05 12.44 -10.77
C MET A 180 -6.92 11.48 -10.30
N LEU A 181 -6.04 11.07 -11.20
CA LEU A 181 -4.87 10.22 -10.91
C LEU A 181 -3.58 11.01 -11.10
N HIS A 182 -2.65 10.89 -10.15
CA HIS A 182 -1.28 11.30 -10.41
C HIS A 182 -0.52 10.22 -11.16
N HIS A 183 0.38 10.65 -12.04
CA HIS A 183 1.24 9.78 -12.82
C HIS A 183 2.71 9.91 -12.40
N PRO A 184 3.46 8.80 -12.27
CA PRO A 184 3.06 7.43 -12.58
C PRO A 184 2.07 6.83 -11.54
N HIS A 185 0.92 6.35 -11.99
CA HIS A 185 -0.11 5.77 -11.11
C HIS A 185 0.18 4.29 -10.87
N LEU A 186 0.13 3.85 -9.61
CA LEU A 186 0.38 2.47 -9.23
C LEU A 186 -0.93 1.76 -8.89
N PHE A 187 -1.19 0.63 -9.57
CA PHE A 187 -2.41 -0.13 -9.36
C PHE A 187 -2.10 -1.60 -9.03
N LEU A 188 -2.50 -2.02 -7.82
CA LEU A 188 -2.31 -3.38 -7.33
C LEU A 188 -3.65 -4.09 -7.21
N THR A 189 -3.88 -5.10 -8.04
CA THR A 189 -5.11 -5.92 -8.01
C THR A 189 -4.83 -7.31 -7.44
N PRO A 190 -5.77 -7.89 -6.67
CA PRO A 190 -5.66 -9.30 -6.31
C PRO A 190 -5.85 -10.18 -7.56
N PRO A 191 -5.48 -11.47 -7.49
CA PRO A 191 -5.99 -12.45 -8.45
C PRO A 191 -7.52 -12.40 -8.51
N SER A 192 -8.08 -12.67 -9.68
CA SER A 192 -9.53 -12.69 -9.92
C SER A 192 -9.91 -13.85 -10.83
N ALA A 193 -11.21 -14.13 -10.98
CA ALA A 193 -11.70 -15.14 -11.92
C ALA A 193 -11.25 -14.88 -13.38
N LEU A 194 -11.02 -13.61 -13.74
CA LEU A 194 -10.56 -13.19 -15.06
C LEU A 194 -9.03 -13.12 -15.18
N THR A 195 -8.31 -13.01 -14.05
CA THR A 195 -6.85 -12.87 -14.00
C THR A 195 -6.29 -13.84 -12.96
N SER A 196 -5.78 -14.99 -13.42
CA SER A 196 -5.25 -16.05 -12.54
C SER A 196 -4.10 -15.59 -11.65
N THR A 197 -3.47 -14.46 -11.96
CA THR A 197 -2.55 -13.72 -11.09
C THR A 197 -3.09 -12.34 -10.78
N GLY A 198 -2.78 -11.83 -9.58
CA GLY A 198 -2.91 -10.41 -9.28
C GLY A 198 -1.94 -9.60 -10.15
N GLY A 199 -2.19 -8.30 -10.28
CA GLY A 199 -1.38 -7.43 -11.11
C GLY A 199 -0.76 -6.29 -10.33
N PHE A 200 0.51 -6.00 -10.57
CA PHE A 200 1.12 -4.71 -10.27
C PHE A 200 1.28 -3.95 -11.58
N ARG A 201 0.45 -2.92 -11.79
CA ARG A 201 0.47 -2.09 -13.01
C ARG A 201 1.01 -0.71 -12.68
N VAL A 202 1.85 -0.20 -13.57
CA VAL A 202 2.39 1.16 -13.54
C VAL A 202 1.85 1.88 -14.77
N ALA A 203 1.02 2.89 -14.55
CA ALA A 203 0.57 3.78 -15.60
C ALA A 203 1.45 5.02 -15.63
N VAL A 204 2.44 5.05 -16.52
CA VAL A 204 3.45 6.11 -16.60
C VAL A 204 2.83 7.45 -16.97
N SER A 205 1.77 7.44 -17.76
CA SER A 205 1.00 8.62 -18.17
C SER A 205 -0.50 8.34 -18.19
N GLU A 206 -1.31 9.38 -18.42
CA GLU A 206 -2.76 9.29 -18.60
C GLU A 206 -3.19 8.33 -19.72
N LYS A 207 -2.32 8.13 -20.72
CA LYS A 207 -2.55 7.20 -21.84
C LYS A 207 -2.45 5.74 -21.41
N ASP A 208 -1.65 5.48 -20.38
CA ASP A 208 -1.39 4.14 -19.83
C ASP A 208 -2.26 3.87 -18.59
N GLY A 209 -3.01 4.88 -18.16
CA GLY A 209 -3.90 4.86 -17.01
C GLY A 209 -4.95 3.74 -17.10
N PRO A 210 -5.33 3.13 -15.97
CA PRO A 210 -6.47 2.22 -15.94
C PRO A 210 -7.74 3.00 -16.33
N ARG A 211 -8.19 2.79 -17.57
CA ARG A 211 -9.40 3.36 -18.15
C ARG A 211 -10.54 2.35 -18.03
N PRO A 212 -11.58 2.64 -17.22
CA PRO A 212 -12.74 1.77 -17.13
C PRO A 212 -13.50 1.77 -18.45
N ASP A 213 -13.88 0.58 -18.91
CA ASP A 213 -14.86 0.43 -19.98
C ASP A 213 -16.26 0.34 -19.34
N PHE A 214 -16.91 1.50 -19.22
CA PHE A 214 -18.21 1.58 -18.56
C PHE A 214 -19.33 0.91 -19.38
N ASP A 215 -19.18 0.83 -20.70
CA ASP A 215 -20.14 0.11 -21.55
C ASP A 215 -20.03 -1.39 -21.33
N ALA A 216 -18.81 -1.93 -21.30
CA ALA A 216 -18.59 -3.32 -20.94
C ALA A 216 -19.11 -3.60 -19.52
N MET A 217 -18.79 -2.76 -18.53
CA MET A 217 -19.28 -2.94 -17.16
C MET A 217 -20.81 -2.95 -17.07
N ARG A 218 -21.50 -2.09 -17.82
CA ARG A 218 -22.97 -2.11 -17.92
C ARG A 218 -23.49 -3.40 -18.53
N GLN A 219 -22.86 -3.87 -19.60
CA GLN A 219 -23.30 -5.04 -20.35
C GLN A 219 -23.03 -6.36 -19.62
N THR A 220 -21.87 -6.50 -18.96
CA THR A 220 -21.42 -7.77 -18.37
C THR A 220 -21.74 -7.89 -16.89
N GLU A 221 -21.64 -6.80 -16.13
CA GLU A 221 -21.82 -6.82 -14.66
C GLU A 221 -23.18 -6.21 -14.26
N GLY A 222 -23.88 -5.55 -15.18
CA GLY A 222 -25.05 -4.74 -14.86
C GLY A 222 -24.68 -3.51 -14.01
N TRP A 223 -23.49 -2.95 -14.17
CA TRP A 223 -23.04 -1.81 -13.38
C TRP A 223 -23.93 -0.58 -13.56
N HIS A 224 -24.35 0.04 -12.45
CA HIS A 224 -25.05 1.31 -12.42
C HIS A 224 -24.25 2.42 -11.75
N MET A 225 -23.67 2.14 -10.57
CA MET A 225 -22.89 3.10 -9.80
C MET A 225 -21.94 2.40 -8.83
N SER A 226 -21.03 3.18 -8.25
CA SER A 226 -20.11 2.78 -7.19
C SER A 226 -20.16 3.75 -6.02
N SER A 227 -20.26 3.22 -4.80
CA SER A 227 -20.20 3.98 -3.54
C SER A 227 -19.00 3.53 -2.73
N PHE A 228 -18.59 4.32 -1.75
CA PHE A 228 -17.72 3.83 -0.67
C PHE A 228 -18.53 3.68 0.62
N ASP A 229 -18.38 2.53 1.27
CA ASP A 229 -19.04 2.18 2.52
C ASP A 229 -18.22 2.70 3.72
N SER A 230 -16.90 2.77 3.56
CA SER A 230 -15.98 3.39 4.52
C SER A 230 -14.83 4.11 3.81
N LEU A 231 -14.34 5.19 4.43
CA LEU A 231 -13.20 5.97 3.95
C LEU A 231 -12.48 6.63 5.13
N GLU A 232 -11.41 5.99 5.59
CA GLU A 232 -10.68 6.33 6.83
C GLU A 232 -9.22 6.68 6.53
N ALA A 233 -8.78 7.85 6.98
CA ALA A 233 -7.39 8.29 6.85
C ALA A 233 -6.50 7.64 7.92
N THR A 234 -5.52 6.83 7.52
CA THR A 234 -4.66 6.06 8.44
C THR A 234 -3.26 6.63 8.62
N SER A 235 -2.75 7.37 7.63
CA SER A 235 -1.44 8.04 7.70
C SER A 235 -1.55 9.39 7.02
N VAL A 236 -1.12 10.46 7.69
CA VAL A 236 -1.29 11.85 7.22
C VAL A 236 0.04 12.57 7.30
N THR A 237 0.45 13.13 6.17
CA THR A 237 1.57 14.06 6.05
C THR A 237 1.12 15.23 5.16
N ARG A 238 1.86 16.35 5.18
CA ARG A 238 1.50 17.56 4.42
C ARG A 238 1.30 17.35 2.92
N ASP A 239 1.92 16.33 2.34
CA ASP A 239 1.92 16.07 0.91
C ASP A 239 1.47 14.65 0.52
N LYS A 240 0.96 13.87 1.49
CA LYS A 240 0.51 12.49 1.28
C LYS A 240 -0.44 12.02 2.38
N VAL A 241 -1.57 11.42 1.97
CA VAL A 241 -2.57 10.80 2.84
C VAL A 241 -2.86 9.38 2.39
N HIS A 242 -2.88 8.44 3.34
CA HIS A 242 -3.28 7.06 3.11
C HIS A 242 -4.72 6.87 3.59
N PHE A 243 -5.55 6.29 2.73
CA PHE A 243 -6.95 5.97 3.04
C PHE A 243 -7.19 4.47 2.97
N GLN A 244 -7.72 3.90 4.05
CA GLN A 244 -8.44 2.62 3.97
C GLN A 244 -9.85 2.90 3.47
N ILE A 245 -10.20 2.28 2.35
CA ILE A 245 -11.50 2.47 1.70
C ILE A 245 -12.16 1.11 1.52
N THR A 246 -13.47 1.03 1.71
CA THR A 246 -14.29 -0.09 1.22
C THR A 246 -15.29 0.48 0.26
N PHE A 247 -15.37 -0.07 -0.95
CA PHE A 247 -16.30 0.42 -1.96
C PHE A 247 -17.15 -0.72 -2.53
N THR A 248 -18.38 -0.37 -2.89
CA THR A 248 -19.39 -1.30 -3.39
C THR A 248 -19.90 -0.83 -4.75
N ARG A 249 -20.08 -1.79 -5.67
CA ARG A 249 -20.76 -1.59 -6.95
C ARG A 249 -22.18 -2.13 -6.90
N TRP A 250 -23.06 -1.42 -7.60
CA TRP A 250 -24.50 -1.65 -7.56
C TRP A 250 -25.08 -1.79 -8.96
N ARG A 251 -26.15 -2.59 -9.07
CA ARG A 251 -27.01 -2.72 -10.25
C ARG A 251 -28.14 -1.69 -10.22
N PRO A 252 -28.84 -1.43 -11.35
CA PRO A 252 -29.94 -0.47 -11.40
C PRO A 252 -31.11 -0.80 -10.47
N ASP A 253 -31.31 -2.06 -10.12
CA ASP A 253 -32.35 -2.52 -9.18
C ASP A 253 -31.99 -2.29 -7.70
N GLY A 254 -30.82 -1.69 -7.43
CA GLY A 254 -30.33 -1.43 -6.08
C GLY A 254 -29.65 -2.62 -5.41
N THR A 255 -29.44 -3.73 -6.11
CA THR A 255 -28.64 -4.84 -5.58
C THR A 255 -27.16 -4.55 -5.69
N ARG A 256 -26.41 -4.74 -4.60
CA ARG A 256 -24.94 -4.77 -4.68
C ARG A 256 -24.51 -6.05 -5.39
N TYR A 257 -23.39 -6.01 -6.10
CA TYR A 257 -22.79 -7.20 -6.72
C TYR A 257 -21.29 -7.35 -6.47
N TRP A 258 -20.62 -6.31 -5.98
CA TRP A 258 -19.18 -6.36 -5.73
C TRP A 258 -18.78 -5.39 -4.63
N THR A 259 -18.22 -5.90 -3.53
CA THR A 259 -17.69 -5.08 -2.43
C THR A 259 -16.21 -5.38 -2.25
N VAL A 260 -15.38 -4.34 -2.37
CA VAL A 260 -13.93 -4.47 -2.33
C VAL A 260 -13.35 -3.52 -1.32
N PRO A 261 -12.56 -4.06 -0.38
CA PRO A 261 -11.82 -3.21 0.51
C PRO A 261 -10.41 -2.97 -0.07
N ALA A 262 -9.85 -1.77 0.09
CA ALA A 262 -8.64 -1.32 -0.58
C ALA A 262 -7.87 -0.28 0.26
N LEU A 263 -6.64 0.02 -0.18
CA LEU A 263 -5.85 1.16 0.27
C LEU A 263 -5.64 2.12 -0.90
N TRP A 264 -5.92 3.40 -0.70
CA TRP A 264 -5.63 4.46 -1.65
C TRP A 264 -4.60 5.42 -1.05
N ILE A 265 -3.55 5.75 -1.80
CA ILE A 265 -2.58 6.79 -1.40
C ILE A 265 -2.83 7.99 -2.29
N VAL A 266 -3.20 9.11 -1.67
CA VAL A 266 -3.41 10.40 -2.32
C VAL A 266 -2.21 11.27 -2.00
N THR A 267 -1.66 11.95 -2.99
CA THR A 267 -0.50 12.83 -2.80
C THR A 267 -0.82 14.23 -3.28
N ARG A 268 -0.12 15.24 -2.76
CA ARG A 268 -0.20 16.62 -3.23
C ARG A 268 0.99 16.93 -4.13
N ALA A 269 0.78 17.06 -5.43
CA ALA A 269 1.82 17.42 -6.40
C ALA A 269 1.44 18.76 -7.01
N ASP A 270 2.38 19.67 -7.24
CA ASP A 270 2.12 20.96 -7.90
C ASP A 270 0.86 21.70 -7.38
N GLY A 271 0.63 21.64 -6.07
CA GLY A 271 -0.49 22.28 -5.40
C GLY A 271 -1.83 21.52 -5.41
N HIS A 272 -1.99 20.44 -6.20
CA HIS A 272 -3.23 19.67 -6.34
C HIS A 272 -3.13 18.27 -5.71
N TRP A 273 -4.26 17.77 -5.19
CA TRP A 273 -4.36 16.41 -4.65
C TRP A 273 -4.97 15.47 -5.68
N ALA A 274 -4.33 14.34 -5.93
CA ALA A 274 -4.88 13.27 -6.74
C ALA A 274 -4.41 11.88 -6.28
N VAL A 275 -5.07 10.82 -6.79
CA VAL A 275 -4.81 9.45 -6.37
C VAL A 275 -3.55 8.92 -7.05
N GLN A 276 -2.52 8.58 -6.25
CA GLN A 276 -1.24 8.07 -6.74
C GLN A 276 -1.19 6.53 -6.76
N VAL A 277 -1.79 5.89 -5.74
CA VAL A 277 -1.77 4.44 -5.59
C VAL A 277 -3.17 3.94 -5.26
N ARG A 278 -3.59 2.85 -5.88
CA ARG A 278 -4.71 2.05 -5.37
C ARG A 278 -4.30 0.58 -5.29
N SER A 279 -4.47 0.00 -4.11
CA SER A 279 -4.18 -1.41 -3.84
C SER A 279 -5.43 -2.10 -3.30
N LEU A 280 -6.06 -2.89 -4.16
CA LEU A 280 -7.29 -3.63 -3.86
C LEU A 280 -6.96 -4.94 -3.15
N PHE A 281 -7.84 -5.37 -2.26
CA PHE A 281 -7.85 -6.73 -1.71
C PHE A 281 -8.87 -7.60 -2.44
N PRO A 282 -8.84 -8.93 -2.23
CA PRO A 282 -9.95 -9.79 -2.64
C PRO A 282 -11.29 -9.20 -2.18
N ALA A 283 -12.30 -9.32 -3.03
CA ALA A 283 -13.63 -8.84 -2.73
C ALA A 283 -14.18 -9.57 -1.49
N THR A 284 -14.83 -8.83 -0.60
CA THR A 284 -15.56 -9.41 0.53
C THR A 284 -16.96 -9.86 0.13
N TYR A 285 -17.41 -9.43 -1.05
CA TYR A 285 -18.62 -9.88 -1.71
C TYR A 285 -18.43 -9.78 -3.23
N ASP A 286 -18.76 -10.85 -3.96
CA ASP A 286 -18.62 -10.94 -5.42
C ASP A 286 -19.75 -11.82 -5.99
N ASP A 287 -20.59 -11.21 -6.82
CA ASP A 287 -21.74 -11.80 -7.52
C ASP A 287 -21.70 -11.41 -9.02
N ARG A 288 -20.49 -11.20 -9.54
CA ARG A 288 -20.24 -10.94 -10.98
C ARG A 288 -20.31 -12.21 -11.82
#